data_AF-A0A364NZ77-F1
#
_entry.id   AF-A0A364NZ77-F1
#
_cell.length_a   1.000
_cell.length_b   1.000
_cell.length_c   1.000
_cell.angle_alpha   90.00
_cell.angle_beta   90.00
_cell.angle_gamma   90.00
#
_symmetry.space_group_name_H-M   'P 1'
#
loop_
_entity.id
_entity.type
_entity.pdbx_description
1 polymer ?
#
loop_
_entity_poly.entity_id
_entity_poly.type
_entity_poly.pdbx_seq_one_letter_code
_entity_poly.pdbx_strand_id
1 'polypeptide(L)'
;MTGSIGISLAAGLLSSVLFLALAKGIAVGMLLSYLAPLPLMMAGLNRGTTAALVAGSAAMAAVALGVGGIASLPFAITAVLPALVVVRQSLLWRGNADGSVEWYPPGLVLAWLTGMGLALILIGAAFVPGQTDSGELVGIQDWVSDAVGRTFTLLAPSLTVEQRHAAIGWWVPFFPAMVAGSWLIMAVVNATLAQGFLARLGKSQRPTPAYRELELPLWLGVALPTALAVGAMVEGDLGYLARNMAVVTVVPFVLLGLAVMHEWVARRPNARLLLAVTYGVLFLASAWAIFPVAGLGLARFVTRFRRTAESGGGKED
;
A
#
# COMPACT_ATOMS: atom_id res chain seq x y z
N MET A 1 16.48 10.32 -27.89
CA MET A 1 16.19 9.08 -27.13
C MET A 1 17.19 8.81 -26.00
N THR A 2 18.49 9.05 -26.18
CA THR A 2 19.56 8.80 -25.19
C THR A 2 19.37 9.51 -23.82
N GLY A 3 18.95 10.78 -23.81
CA GLY A 3 18.67 11.51 -22.56
C GLY A 3 17.49 10.98 -21.74
N SER A 4 16.58 10.19 -22.35
CA SER A 4 15.44 9.60 -21.64
C SER A 4 15.83 8.37 -20.82
N ILE A 5 16.80 7.60 -21.32
CA ILE A 5 17.32 6.39 -20.69
C ILE A 5 18.20 6.74 -19.50
N GLY A 6 19.09 7.74 -19.63
CA GLY A 6 19.99 8.15 -18.54
C GLY A 6 19.28 8.54 -17.25
N ILE A 7 18.16 9.26 -17.34
CA ILE A 7 17.34 9.64 -16.17
C ILE A 7 16.68 8.41 -15.53
N SER A 8 16.24 7.45 -16.35
CA SER A 8 15.63 6.21 -15.85
C SER A 8 16.66 5.35 -15.12
N LEU A 9 17.88 5.22 -15.67
CA LEU A 9 18.99 4.53 -15.03
C LEU A 9 19.39 5.20 -13.71
N ALA A 10 19.54 6.53 -13.70
CA ALA A 10 19.87 7.27 -12.48
C ALA A 10 18.80 7.11 -11.39
N ALA A 11 17.52 7.14 -11.76
CA ALA A 11 16.42 6.86 -10.84
C ALA A 11 16.47 5.43 -10.28
N GLY A 12 16.80 4.44 -11.13
CA GLY A 12 17.00 3.06 -10.71
C GLY A 12 18.16 2.92 -9.70
N LEU A 13 19.30 3.51 -9.99
CA LEU A 13 20.45 3.52 -9.08
C LEU A 13 20.10 4.20 -7.75
N LEU A 14 19.44 5.36 -7.78
CA LEU A 14 18.99 6.03 -6.55
C LEU A 14 18.04 5.15 -5.73
N SER A 15 17.08 4.49 -6.38
CA SER A 15 16.16 3.54 -5.74
C SER A 15 16.90 2.39 -5.05
N SER A 16 17.91 1.81 -5.72
CA SER A 16 18.74 0.76 -5.12
C SER A 16 19.53 1.27 -3.91
N VAL A 17 20.11 2.47 -3.97
CA VAL A 17 20.83 3.06 -2.83
C VAL A 17 19.91 3.28 -1.63
N LEU A 18 18.70 3.78 -1.86
CA LEU A 18 17.69 3.95 -0.83
C LEU A 18 17.32 2.61 -0.17
N PHE A 19 17.11 1.56 -0.97
CA PHE A 19 16.84 0.22 -0.44
C PHE A 19 18.01 -0.33 0.38
N LEU A 20 19.23 -0.21 -0.16
CA LEU A 20 20.45 -0.69 0.48
C LEU A 20 20.84 0.09 1.73
N ALA A 21 20.27 1.29 1.95
CA ALA A 21 20.45 2.03 3.19
C ALA A 21 19.97 1.25 4.43
N LEU A 22 19.03 0.30 4.25
CA LEU A 22 18.58 -0.61 5.31
C LEU A 22 19.73 -1.45 5.87
N ALA A 23 20.68 -1.88 5.04
CA ALA A 23 21.80 -2.73 5.45
C ALA A 23 22.75 -2.04 6.44
N LYS A 24 22.68 -0.71 6.57
CA LYS A 24 23.52 0.06 7.50
C LYS A 24 22.98 0.08 8.94
N GLY A 25 21.83 -0.53 9.22
CA GLY A 25 21.33 -0.77 10.58
C GLY A 25 20.94 0.46 11.40
N ILE A 26 20.99 1.67 10.83
CA ILE A 26 20.57 2.91 11.48
C ILE A 26 19.08 3.17 11.21
N ALA A 27 18.36 3.75 12.18
CA ALA A 27 16.92 4.04 12.06
C ALA A 27 16.58 4.87 10.81
N VAL A 28 17.46 5.79 10.41
CA VAL A 28 17.33 6.57 9.18
C VAL A 28 17.38 5.69 7.92
N GLY A 29 18.18 4.63 7.92
CA GLY A 29 18.29 3.69 6.79
C GLY A 29 16.98 2.93 6.53
N MET A 30 16.25 2.57 7.59
CA MET A 30 14.92 1.98 7.48
C MET A 30 13.90 2.97 6.90
N LEU A 31 13.92 4.24 7.31
CA LEU A 31 13.05 5.24 6.72
C LEU A 31 13.37 5.51 5.24
N LEU A 32 14.66 5.52 4.89
CA LEU A 32 15.10 5.70 3.50
C LEU A 32 14.71 4.53 2.60
N SER A 33 14.74 3.29 3.10
CA SER A 33 14.35 2.13 2.29
C SER A 33 12.86 2.14 1.92
N TYR A 34 12.01 2.72 2.76
CA TYR A 34 10.59 2.95 2.45
C TYR A 34 10.38 3.96 1.30
N LEU A 35 11.39 4.76 0.96
CA LEU A 35 11.37 5.67 -0.18
C LEU A 35 11.96 5.05 -1.46
N ALA A 36 12.37 3.78 -1.44
CA ALA A 36 12.89 3.11 -2.62
C ALA A 36 11.92 3.13 -3.83
N PRO A 37 10.58 3.02 -3.69
CA PRO A 37 9.68 3.13 -4.84
C PRO A 37 9.63 4.53 -5.47
N LEU A 38 9.92 5.60 -4.71
CA LEU A 38 9.74 7.00 -5.13
C LEU A 38 10.50 7.34 -6.41
N PRO A 39 11.82 7.09 -6.56
CA PRO A 39 12.53 7.41 -7.80
C PRO A 39 11.99 6.65 -9.01
N LEU A 40 11.57 5.39 -8.83
CA LEU A 40 11.01 4.56 -9.90
C LEU A 40 9.68 5.14 -10.39
N MET A 41 8.79 5.50 -9.46
CA MET A 41 7.51 6.14 -9.76
C MET A 41 7.71 7.52 -10.39
N MET A 42 8.69 8.31 -9.94
CA MET A 42 9.02 9.60 -10.53
C MET A 42 9.53 9.48 -11.98
N ALA A 43 10.38 8.50 -12.27
CA ALA A 43 10.82 8.23 -13.63
C ALA A 43 9.62 7.83 -14.51
N GLY A 44 8.78 6.93 -14.02
CA GLY A 44 7.60 6.43 -14.71
C GLY A 44 6.54 7.48 -15.00
N LEU A 45 6.09 8.23 -13.98
CA LEU A 45 5.03 9.22 -14.12
C LEU A 45 5.44 10.44 -14.99
N ASN A 46 6.74 10.66 -15.18
CA ASN A 46 7.29 11.71 -16.05
C ASN A 46 7.47 11.22 -17.50
N ARG A 47 7.89 9.96 -17.69
CA ARG A 47 8.40 9.48 -18.99
C ARG A 47 7.66 8.26 -19.56
N GLY A 48 6.68 7.73 -18.84
CA GLY A 48 5.90 6.56 -19.24
C GLY A 48 6.35 5.26 -18.56
N THR A 49 5.55 4.21 -18.73
CA THR A 49 5.79 2.89 -18.11
C THR A 49 7.13 2.28 -18.51
N THR A 50 7.61 2.49 -19.74
CA THR A 50 8.92 2.00 -20.18
C THR A 50 10.07 2.58 -19.36
N ALA A 51 9.97 3.85 -18.93
CA ALA A 51 10.99 4.45 -18.07
C ALA A 51 11.01 3.80 -16.67
N ALA A 52 9.84 3.48 -16.12
CA ALA A 52 9.75 2.73 -14.86
C ALA A 52 10.32 1.32 -14.98
N LEU A 53 10.10 0.64 -16.12
CA LEU A 53 10.68 -0.69 -16.39
C LEU A 53 12.20 -0.64 -16.48
N VAL A 54 12.76 0.33 -17.21
CA VAL A 54 14.22 0.52 -17.31
C VAL A 54 14.81 0.85 -15.93
N ALA A 55 14.19 1.77 -15.18
CA ALA A 55 14.63 2.13 -13.83
C ALA A 55 14.58 0.93 -12.87
N GLY A 56 13.47 0.18 -12.87
CA GLY A 56 13.29 -1.00 -12.03
C GLY A 56 14.31 -2.10 -12.35
N SER A 57 14.55 -2.36 -13.64
CA SER A 57 15.53 -3.36 -14.09
C SER A 57 16.96 -2.97 -13.68
N ALA A 58 17.33 -1.70 -13.86
CA ALA A 58 18.62 -1.19 -13.43
C ALA A 58 18.80 -1.27 -11.90
N ALA A 59 17.75 -0.95 -11.14
CA ALA A 59 17.76 -1.04 -9.69
C ALA A 59 17.89 -2.48 -9.20
N MET A 60 17.15 -3.43 -9.79
CA MET A 60 17.26 -4.85 -9.48
C MET A 60 18.65 -5.40 -9.78
N ALA A 61 19.25 -5.02 -10.92
CA ALA A 61 20.62 -5.39 -11.24
C ALA A 61 21.62 -4.83 -10.22
N ALA A 62 21.47 -3.57 -9.81
CA ALA A 62 22.32 -2.95 -8.80
C ALA A 62 22.19 -3.62 -7.42
N VAL A 63 20.97 -3.97 -6.98
CA VAL A 63 20.75 -4.73 -5.72
C VAL A 63 21.36 -6.13 -5.81
N ALA A 64 21.16 -6.82 -6.94
CA ALA A 64 21.71 -8.15 -7.17
C ALA A 64 23.25 -8.15 -7.12
N LEU A 65 23.89 -7.14 -7.72
CA LEU A 65 25.34 -6.98 -7.71
C LEU A 65 25.88 -6.54 -6.34
N GLY A 66 25.12 -5.75 -5.58
CA GLY A 66 25.55 -5.20 -4.30
C GLY A 66 25.42 -6.14 -3.10
N VAL A 67 24.35 -6.94 -3.05
CA VAL A 67 24.03 -7.80 -1.88
C VAL A 67 23.80 -9.27 -2.28
N GLY A 68 23.66 -9.56 -3.57
CA GLY A 68 23.45 -10.91 -4.10
C GLY A 68 22.11 -11.07 -4.79
N GLY A 69 22.04 -12.03 -5.72
CA GLY A 69 20.88 -12.22 -6.60
C GLY A 69 19.56 -12.43 -5.86
N ILE A 70 19.57 -13.15 -4.73
CA ILE A 70 18.36 -13.42 -3.93
C ILE A 70 17.77 -12.13 -3.33
N ALA A 71 18.60 -11.16 -2.95
CA ALA A 71 18.15 -9.89 -2.37
C ALA A 71 17.36 -9.02 -3.37
N SER A 72 17.49 -9.29 -4.67
CA SER A 72 16.70 -8.60 -5.71
C SER A 72 15.22 -8.97 -5.68
N LEU A 73 14.85 -10.15 -5.14
CA LEU A 73 13.45 -10.60 -5.07
C LEU A 73 12.62 -9.78 -4.07
N PRO A 74 13.03 -9.62 -2.79
CA PRO A 74 12.35 -8.71 -1.88
C PRO A 74 12.27 -7.28 -2.41
N PHE A 75 13.34 -6.78 -3.04
CA PHE A 75 13.34 -5.45 -3.66
C PHE A 75 12.34 -5.34 -4.82
N ALA A 76 12.25 -6.36 -5.68
CA ALA A 76 11.28 -6.39 -6.78
C ALA A 76 9.84 -6.33 -6.25
N ILE A 77 9.52 -7.10 -5.22
CA ILE A 77 8.18 -7.14 -4.60
C ILE A 77 7.87 -5.82 -3.87
N THR A 78 8.83 -5.29 -3.12
CA THR A 78 8.59 -4.12 -2.24
C THR A 78 8.67 -2.78 -2.96
N ALA A 79 9.53 -2.65 -3.99
CA ALA A 79 9.76 -1.37 -4.66
C ALA A 79 9.30 -1.37 -6.13
N VAL A 80 9.73 -2.35 -6.92
CA VAL A 80 9.52 -2.34 -8.37
C VAL A 80 8.06 -2.63 -8.74
N LEU A 81 7.49 -3.69 -8.16
CA LEU A 81 6.12 -4.13 -8.42
C LEU A 81 5.08 -3.02 -8.17
N PRO A 82 5.01 -2.38 -6.98
CA PRO A 82 4.04 -1.31 -6.77
C PRO A 82 4.32 -0.10 -7.66
N ALA A 83 5.59 0.23 -7.95
CA ALA A 83 5.94 1.33 -8.85
C ALA A 83 5.42 1.09 -10.27
N LEU A 84 5.60 -0.12 -10.83
CA LEU A 84 5.13 -0.46 -12.16
C LEU A 84 3.61 -0.44 -12.26
N VAL A 85 2.91 -0.99 -11.28
CA VAL A 85 1.44 -0.99 -11.26
C VAL A 85 0.90 0.43 -11.14
N VAL A 86 1.42 1.23 -10.19
CA VAL A 86 1.01 2.63 -10.03
C VAL A 86 1.24 3.43 -11.30
N VAL A 87 2.43 3.33 -11.89
CA VAL A 87 2.78 4.09 -13.10
C VAL A 87 1.90 3.66 -14.27
N ARG A 88 1.81 2.35 -14.55
CA ARG A 88 1.00 1.84 -15.66
C ARG A 88 -0.45 2.26 -15.49
N GLN A 89 -1.08 1.95 -14.36
CA GLN A 89 -2.49 2.24 -14.15
C GLN A 89 -2.76 3.74 -14.17
N SER A 90 -1.89 4.55 -13.55
CA SER A 90 -2.08 6.01 -13.51
C SER A 90 -2.00 6.66 -14.88
N LEU A 91 -1.28 6.08 -15.83
CA LEU A 91 -1.09 6.62 -17.18
C LEU A 91 -2.09 6.07 -18.21
N LEU A 92 -2.97 5.16 -17.81
CA LEU A 92 -4.10 4.76 -18.66
C LEU A 92 -5.09 5.92 -18.79
N TRP A 93 -5.55 6.16 -20.01
CA TRP A 93 -6.55 7.17 -20.34
C TRP A 93 -7.39 6.72 -21.52
N ARG A 94 -8.58 7.31 -21.67
CA ARG A 94 -9.43 7.19 -22.85
C ARG A 94 -9.98 8.55 -23.27
N GLY A 95 -10.23 8.72 -24.57
CA GLY A 95 -10.96 9.88 -25.09
C GLY A 95 -12.46 9.59 -25.08
N ASN A 96 -13.25 10.59 -24.69
CA ASN A 96 -14.70 10.54 -24.75
C ASN A 96 -15.22 11.16 -26.05
N ALA A 97 -16.47 10.87 -26.41
CA ALA A 97 -17.11 11.39 -27.64
C ALA A 97 -17.22 12.93 -27.66
N ASP A 98 -17.24 13.57 -26.50
CA ASP A 98 -17.25 15.03 -26.32
C ASP A 98 -15.86 15.67 -26.41
N GLY A 99 -14.81 14.88 -26.68
CA GLY A 99 -13.42 15.35 -26.75
C GLY A 99 -12.73 15.48 -25.38
N SER A 100 -13.40 15.17 -24.28
CA SER A 100 -12.77 15.15 -22.96
C SER A 100 -11.87 13.92 -22.78
N VAL A 101 -10.82 14.06 -21.95
CA VAL A 101 -9.91 12.97 -21.61
C VAL A 101 -10.23 12.45 -20.23
N GLU A 102 -10.59 11.17 -20.15
CA GLU A 102 -10.80 10.48 -18.89
C GLU A 102 -9.56 9.67 -18.52
N TRP A 103 -8.94 10.03 -17.39
CA TRP A 103 -7.79 9.32 -16.84
C TRP A 103 -8.24 8.22 -15.90
N TYR A 104 -7.45 7.15 -15.81
CA TYR A 104 -7.73 6.04 -14.91
C TYR A 104 -7.92 6.52 -13.45
N PRO A 105 -9.06 6.17 -12.82
CA PRO A 105 -9.42 6.67 -11.50
C PRO A 105 -8.40 6.28 -10.41
N PRO A 106 -8.04 7.22 -9.51
CA PRO A 106 -7.09 6.94 -8.43
C PRO A 106 -7.59 5.84 -7.47
N GLY A 107 -8.90 5.71 -7.28
CA GLY A 107 -9.45 4.67 -6.42
C GLY A 107 -9.34 3.26 -7.03
N LEU A 108 -9.29 3.14 -8.36
CA LEU A 108 -8.96 1.87 -9.01
C LEU A 108 -7.46 1.55 -8.91
N VAL A 109 -6.57 2.54 -8.90
CA VAL A 109 -5.13 2.33 -8.62
C VAL A 109 -4.94 1.83 -7.19
N LEU A 110 -5.61 2.47 -6.23
CA LEU A 110 -5.62 2.05 -4.83
C LEU A 110 -6.16 0.62 -4.68
N ALA A 111 -7.23 0.28 -5.41
CA ALA A 111 -7.78 -1.06 -5.43
C ALA A 111 -6.76 -2.10 -5.96
N TRP A 112 -6.01 -1.80 -7.02
CA TRP A 112 -4.93 -2.67 -7.50
C TRP A 112 -3.86 -2.90 -6.43
N LEU A 113 -3.44 -1.85 -5.73
CA LEU A 113 -2.49 -1.98 -4.61
C LEU A 113 -3.06 -2.83 -3.48
N THR A 114 -4.32 -2.63 -3.10
CA THR A 114 -4.98 -3.44 -2.08
C THR A 114 -5.06 -4.90 -2.50
N GLY A 115 -5.51 -5.18 -3.73
CA GLY A 115 -5.58 -6.54 -4.26
C GLY A 115 -4.22 -7.25 -4.25
N MET A 116 -3.14 -6.54 -4.60
CA MET A 116 -1.78 -7.09 -4.48
C MET A 116 -1.38 -7.36 -3.02
N GLY A 117 -1.70 -6.46 -2.09
CA GLY A 117 -1.44 -6.70 -0.67
C GLY A 117 -2.17 -7.94 -0.14
N LEU A 118 -3.42 -8.14 -0.54
CA LEU A 118 -4.20 -9.35 -0.23
C LEU A 118 -3.58 -10.60 -0.88
N ALA A 119 -3.17 -10.52 -2.14
CA ALA A 119 -2.49 -11.61 -2.83
C ALA A 119 -1.15 -11.98 -2.17
N LEU A 120 -0.38 -10.99 -1.70
CA LEU A 120 0.87 -11.23 -0.98
C LEU A 120 0.66 -11.96 0.35
N ILE A 121 -0.44 -11.69 1.06
CA ILE A 121 -0.82 -12.48 2.25
C ILE A 121 -1.07 -13.94 1.87
N LEU A 122 -1.86 -14.19 0.82
CA LEU A 122 -2.17 -15.55 0.37
C LEU A 122 -0.95 -16.29 -0.17
N ILE A 123 -0.07 -15.61 -0.90
CA ILE A 123 1.19 -16.17 -1.38
C ILE A 123 2.08 -16.51 -0.19
N GLY A 124 2.24 -15.61 0.78
CA GLY A 124 3.01 -15.87 2.00
C GLY A 124 2.49 -17.06 2.79
N ALA A 125 1.17 -17.18 2.91
CA ALA A 125 0.50 -18.34 3.50
C ALA A 125 0.79 -19.65 2.75
N ALA A 126 0.80 -19.62 1.41
CA ALA A 126 1.09 -20.79 0.58
C ALA A 126 2.55 -21.29 0.69
N PHE A 127 3.47 -20.45 1.19
CA PHE A 127 4.85 -20.84 1.48
C PHE A 127 5.04 -21.43 2.88
N VAL A 128 4.01 -21.43 3.73
CA VAL A 128 4.07 -22.12 5.04
C VAL A 128 4.08 -23.64 4.79
N PRO A 129 5.07 -24.38 5.34
CA PRO A 129 5.07 -25.84 5.24
C PRO A 129 3.79 -26.42 5.85
N GLY A 130 3.12 -27.34 5.15
CA GLY A 130 1.89 -27.95 5.67
C GLY A 130 2.13 -28.92 6.82
N GLN A 131 3.34 -29.48 6.92
CA GLN A 131 3.78 -30.37 8.00
C GLN A 131 5.24 -30.12 8.36
N THR A 132 5.62 -30.46 9.61
CA THR A 132 7.01 -30.56 10.05
C THR A 132 7.71 -31.79 9.47
N ASP A 133 9.04 -31.88 9.63
CA ASP A 133 9.81 -33.09 9.30
C ASP A 133 9.37 -34.33 10.11
N SER A 134 8.70 -34.11 11.25
CA SER A 134 8.09 -35.16 12.09
C SER A 134 6.66 -35.54 11.69
N GLY A 135 6.06 -34.86 10.69
CA GLY A 135 4.70 -35.13 10.20
C GLY A 135 3.57 -34.42 10.96
N GLU A 136 3.89 -33.44 11.82
CA GLU A 136 2.89 -32.65 12.54
C GLU A 136 2.36 -31.52 11.65
N LEU A 137 1.05 -31.32 11.60
CA LEU A 137 0.45 -30.20 10.86
C LEU A 137 0.91 -28.86 11.45
N VAL A 138 1.34 -27.95 10.59
CA VAL A 138 1.78 -26.61 11.00
C VAL A 138 0.72 -25.58 10.61
N GLY A 139 0.12 -24.94 11.60
CA GLY A 139 -0.77 -23.80 11.38
C GLY A 139 0.01 -22.56 10.92
N ILE A 140 -0.59 -21.75 10.07
CA ILE A 140 0.02 -20.49 9.58
C ILE A 140 0.32 -19.57 10.75
N GLN A 141 -0.63 -19.42 11.69
CA GLN A 141 -0.44 -18.53 12.83
C GLN A 141 0.70 -19.01 13.75
N ASP A 142 0.87 -20.31 13.93
CA ASP A 142 1.94 -20.90 14.74
C ASP A 142 3.30 -20.72 14.06
N TRP A 143 3.37 -20.95 12.74
CA TRP A 143 4.57 -20.68 11.96
C TRP A 143 5.00 -19.21 12.04
N VAL A 144 4.04 -18.29 11.96
CA VAL A 144 4.29 -16.85 12.15
C VAL A 144 4.79 -16.57 13.57
N SER A 145 4.19 -17.18 14.59
CA SER A 145 4.62 -17.04 15.98
C SER A 145 6.08 -17.46 16.17
N ASP A 146 6.45 -18.62 15.63
CA ASP A 146 7.81 -19.15 15.68
C ASP A 146 8.80 -18.27 14.90
N ALA A 147 8.43 -17.80 13.71
CA ALA A 147 9.25 -16.89 12.92
C ALA A 147 9.52 -15.58 13.69
N VAL A 148 8.48 -14.95 14.23
CA VAL A 148 8.59 -13.71 15.02
C VAL A 148 9.40 -13.94 16.30
N GLY A 149 9.18 -15.05 17.01
CA GLY A 149 9.92 -15.41 18.22
C GLY A 149 11.41 -15.61 17.96
N ARG A 150 11.78 -16.29 16.87
CA ARG A 150 13.18 -16.41 16.43
C ARG A 150 13.79 -15.05 16.09
N THR A 151 13.05 -14.20 15.37
CA THR A 151 13.51 -12.84 15.05
C THR A 151 13.76 -12.02 16.30
N PHE A 152 12.87 -12.04 17.31
CA PHE A 152 13.10 -11.33 18.57
C PHE A 152 14.33 -11.86 19.33
N THR A 153 14.57 -13.18 19.29
CA THR A 153 15.76 -13.77 19.91
C THR A 153 17.06 -13.24 19.29
N LEU A 154 17.07 -13.04 17.98
CA LEU A 154 18.24 -12.56 17.25
C LEU A 154 18.43 -11.04 17.33
N LEU A 155 17.34 -10.27 17.18
CA LEU A 155 17.41 -8.82 17.02
C LEU A 155 17.16 -8.04 18.32
N ALA A 156 16.52 -8.65 19.31
CA ALA A 156 16.21 -8.02 20.59
C ALA A 156 16.51 -8.96 21.77
N PRO A 157 17.77 -9.45 21.89
CA PRO A 157 18.14 -10.41 22.94
C PRO A 157 17.98 -9.84 24.36
N SER A 158 17.91 -8.51 24.50
CA SER A 158 17.75 -7.80 25.78
C SER A 158 16.32 -7.78 26.31
N LEU A 159 15.31 -8.19 25.53
CA LEU A 159 13.92 -8.25 26.02
C LEU A 159 13.75 -9.38 27.03
N THR A 160 13.03 -9.10 28.13
CA THR A 160 12.63 -10.16 29.07
C THR A 160 11.66 -11.13 28.40
N VAL A 161 11.49 -12.31 29.02
CA VAL A 161 10.56 -13.33 28.55
C VAL A 161 9.14 -12.78 28.48
N GLU A 162 8.71 -12.03 29.50
CA GLU A 162 7.39 -11.40 29.60
C GLU A 162 7.19 -10.34 28.51
N GLN A 163 8.20 -9.49 28.28
CA GLN A 163 8.15 -8.47 27.22
C GLN A 163 8.03 -9.10 25.84
N ARG A 164 8.74 -10.21 25.62
CA ARG A 164 8.68 -10.96 24.36
C ARG A 164 7.32 -11.61 24.15
N HIS A 165 6.75 -12.24 25.18
CA HIS A 165 5.40 -12.81 25.11
C HIS A 165 4.35 -11.74 24.85
N ALA A 166 4.45 -10.58 25.51
CA ALA A 166 3.58 -9.44 25.23
C ALA A 166 3.71 -8.99 23.77
N ALA A 167 4.93 -8.81 23.25
CA ALA A 167 5.16 -8.42 21.87
C ALA A 167 4.57 -9.42 20.87
N ILE A 168 4.80 -10.72 21.08
CA ILE A 168 4.22 -11.80 20.25
C ILE A 168 2.69 -11.74 20.27
N GLY A 169 2.08 -11.60 21.45
CA GLY A 169 0.62 -11.52 21.61
C GLY A 169 -0.02 -10.34 20.86
N TRP A 170 0.70 -9.24 20.69
CA TRP A 170 0.23 -8.09 19.90
C TRP A 170 0.52 -8.23 18.40
N TRP A 171 1.66 -8.83 18.04
CA TRP A 171 2.15 -8.84 16.66
C TRP A 171 1.56 -10.00 15.86
N VAL A 172 1.62 -11.21 16.39
CA VAL A 172 1.26 -12.43 15.65
C VAL A 172 -0.17 -12.40 15.10
N PRO A 173 -1.21 -11.96 15.84
CA PRO A 173 -2.58 -11.94 15.33
C PRO A 173 -2.76 -11.10 14.05
N PHE A 174 -1.95 -10.05 13.89
CA PHE A 174 -2.06 -9.08 12.80
C PHE A 174 -0.81 -9.01 11.91
N PHE A 175 0.14 -9.94 12.05
CA PHE A 175 1.43 -9.84 11.40
C PHE A 175 1.34 -9.75 9.86
N PRO A 176 0.59 -10.63 9.16
CA PRO A 176 0.39 -10.49 7.72
C PRO A 176 -0.20 -9.13 7.33
N ALA A 177 -1.17 -8.63 8.11
CA ALA A 177 -1.79 -7.33 7.86
C ALA A 177 -0.83 -6.16 8.13
N MET A 178 0.05 -6.25 9.13
CA MET A 178 1.07 -5.23 9.38
C MET A 178 2.06 -5.17 8.20
N VAL A 179 2.51 -6.31 7.69
CA VAL A 179 3.43 -6.37 6.56
C VAL A 179 2.76 -5.85 5.28
N ALA A 180 1.60 -6.40 4.92
CA ALA A 180 0.89 -6.00 3.69
C ALA A 180 0.32 -4.57 3.78
N GLY A 181 -0.17 -4.16 4.95
CA GLY A 181 -0.69 -2.83 5.21
C GLY A 181 0.40 -1.75 5.19
N SER A 182 1.56 -2.01 5.81
CA SER A 182 2.71 -1.10 5.73
C SER A 182 3.22 -0.98 4.29
N TRP A 183 3.29 -2.08 3.54
CA TRP A 183 3.62 -2.08 2.12
C TRP A 183 2.63 -1.27 1.27
N LEU A 184 1.32 -1.43 1.51
CA LEU A 184 0.27 -0.66 0.84
C LEU A 184 0.38 0.84 1.12
N ILE A 185 0.53 1.22 2.40
CA ILE A 185 0.68 2.62 2.82
C ILE A 185 1.94 3.22 2.20
N MET A 186 3.06 2.49 2.26
CA MET A 186 4.32 2.90 1.63
C MET A 186 4.11 3.17 0.13
N ALA A 187 3.48 2.26 -0.61
CA ALA A 187 3.22 2.43 -2.03
C ALA A 187 2.36 3.68 -2.33
N VAL A 188 1.30 3.91 -1.54
CA VAL A 188 0.42 5.09 -1.68
C VAL A 188 1.18 6.39 -1.38
N VAL A 189 1.98 6.42 -0.32
CA VAL A 189 2.79 7.59 0.05
C VAL A 189 3.79 7.91 -1.06
N ASN A 190 4.53 6.91 -1.55
CA ASN A 190 5.49 7.11 -2.63
C ASN A 190 4.81 7.59 -3.93
N ALA A 191 3.63 7.06 -4.27
CA ALA A 191 2.88 7.46 -5.45
C ALA A 191 2.40 8.92 -5.37
N THR A 192 1.85 9.32 -4.22
CA THR A 192 1.35 10.68 -4.00
C THR A 192 2.49 11.70 -3.92
N LEU A 193 3.62 11.34 -3.31
CA LEU A 193 4.84 12.16 -3.30
C LEU A 193 5.43 12.33 -4.71
N ALA A 194 5.56 11.24 -5.48
CA ALA A 194 6.06 11.28 -6.85
C ALA A 194 5.19 12.20 -7.72
N GLN A 195 3.87 12.00 -7.70
CA GLN A 195 2.94 12.82 -8.47
C GLN A 195 2.97 14.29 -8.01
N GLY A 196 2.97 14.55 -6.70
CA GLY A 196 3.00 15.90 -6.15
C GLY A 196 4.28 16.66 -6.50
N PHE A 197 5.44 16.00 -6.43
CA PHE A 197 6.71 16.61 -6.81
C PHE A 197 6.78 16.90 -8.31
N LEU A 198 6.38 15.95 -9.17
CA LEU A 198 6.35 16.14 -10.61
C LEU A 198 5.36 17.22 -11.05
N ALA A 199 4.20 17.31 -10.39
CA ALA A 199 3.22 18.36 -10.64
C ALA A 199 3.80 19.75 -10.36
N ARG A 200 4.55 19.92 -9.25
CA ARG A 200 5.25 21.17 -8.93
C ARG A 200 6.34 21.52 -9.94
N LEU A 201 6.97 20.51 -10.53
CA LEU A 201 7.98 20.69 -11.58
C LEU A 201 7.41 20.88 -12.99
N GLY A 202 6.08 20.78 -13.19
CA GLY A 202 5.46 20.80 -14.51
C GLY A 202 5.87 19.61 -15.40
N LYS A 203 6.25 18.48 -14.79
CA LYS A 203 6.79 17.28 -15.47
C LYS A 203 5.90 16.05 -15.35
N SER A 204 4.67 16.17 -14.82
CA SER A 204 3.76 15.02 -14.77
C SER A 204 3.05 14.84 -16.12
N GLN A 205 2.98 13.60 -16.60
CA GLN A 205 2.24 13.29 -17.84
C GLN A 205 0.72 13.37 -17.66
N ARG A 206 0.23 13.06 -16.44
CA ARG A 206 -1.19 13.18 -16.11
C ARG A 206 -1.44 14.42 -15.26
N PRO A 207 -2.61 15.07 -15.41
CA PRO A 207 -3.08 16.03 -14.41
C PRO A 207 -3.13 15.41 -13.02
N THR A 208 -2.85 16.20 -11.99
CA THR A 208 -2.97 15.75 -10.60
C THR A 208 -4.40 15.29 -10.33
N PRO A 209 -4.59 14.05 -9.82
CA PRO A 209 -5.92 13.55 -9.50
C PRO A 209 -6.64 14.45 -8.49
N ALA A 210 -7.94 14.65 -8.68
CA ALA A 210 -8.79 15.26 -7.65
C ALA A 210 -9.03 14.25 -6.51
N TYR A 211 -8.08 14.12 -5.58
CA TYR A 211 -8.16 13.13 -4.49
C TYR A 211 -9.41 13.28 -3.60
N ARG A 212 -10.04 14.46 -3.56
CA ARG A 212 -11.31 14.69 -2.88
C ARG A 212 -12.50 13.96 -3.53
N GLU A 213 -12.36 13.57 -4.79
CA GLU A 213 -13.37 12.84 -5.57
C GLU A 213 -13.04 11.33 -5.61
N LEU A 214 -12.26 10.83 -4.64
CA LEU A 214 -11.91 9.41 -4.56
C LEU A 214 -13.18 8.54 -4.50
N GLU A 215 -13.22 7.54 -5.38
CA GLU A 215 -14.27 6.52 -5.43
C GLU A 215 -13.64 5.14 -5.43
N LEU A 216 -14.12 4.27 -4.54
CA LEU A 216 -13.64 2.89 -4.46
C LEU A 216 -14.52 1.98 -5.35
N PRO A 217 -13.93 0.97 -6.01
CA PRO A 217 -14.71 -0.02 -6.75
C PRO A 217 -15.56 -0.90 -5.84
N LEU A 218 -16.64 -1.45 -6.41
CA LEU A 218 -17.62 -2.27 -5.70
C LEU A 218 -17.00 -3.48 -4.97
N TRP A 219 -16.00 -4.12 -5.58
CA TRP A 219 -15.40 -5.32 -5.00
C TRP A 219 -14.76 -5.07 -3.63
N LEU A 220 -14.24 -3.87 -3.35
CA LEU A 220 -13.73 -3.53 -2.00
C LEU A 220 -14.86 -3.48 -0.98
N GLY A 221 -16.05 -3.02 -1.39
CA GLY A 221 -17.27 -3.02 -0.59
C GLY A 221 -17.83 -4.40 -0.29
N VAL A 222 -17.51 -5.40 -1.12
CA VAL A 222 -17.85 -6.81 -0.89
C VAL A 222 -16.74 -7.52 -0.09
N ALA A 223 -15.48 -7.24 -0.40
CA ALA A 223 -14.33 -7.89 0.21
C ALA A 223 -14.24 -7.60 1.71
N LEU A 224 -14.47 -6.36 2.14
CA LEU A 224 -14.41 -6.00 3.56
C LEU A 224 -15.43 -6.76 4.43
N PRO A 225 -16.75 -6.69 4.19
CA PRO A 225 -17.72 -7.43 4.99
C PRO A 225 -17.54 -8.94 4.88
N THR A 226 -17.13 -9.47 3.72
CA THR A 226 -16.84 -10.89 3.55
C THR A 226 -15.68 -11.32 4.44
N ALA A 227 -14.55 -10.59 4.41
CA ALA A 227 -13.39 -10.90 5.23
C ALA A 227 -13.69 -10.76 6.73
N LEU A 228 -14.50 -9.78 7.13
CA LEU A 228 -14.97 -9.64 8.51
C LEU A 228 -15.87 -10.81 8.94
N ALA A 229 -16.83 -11.22 8.10
CA ALA A 229 -17.73 -12.33 8.40
C ALA A 229 -16.96 -13.65 8.52
N VAL A 230 -16.10 -13.98 7.55
CA VAL A 230 -15.26 -15.19 7.61
C VAL A 230 -14.33 -15.13 8.80
N GLY A 231 -13.66 -14.00 9.04
CA GLY A 231 -12.73 -13.84 10.16
C GLY A 231 -13.38 -13.92 11.55
N ALA A 232 -14.69 -13.66 11.66
CA ALA A 232 -15.46 -13.77 12.90
C ALA A 232 -16.07 -15.16 13.11
N MET A 233 -16.45 -15.85 12.03
CA MET A 233 -17.19 -17.11 12.10
C MET A 233 -16.33 -18.36 11.92
N VAL A 234 -15.13 -18.22 11.34
CA VAL A 234 -14.24 -19.33 11.02
C VAL A 234 -13.02 -19.33 11.94
N GLU A 235 -12.71 -20.49 12.50
CA GLU A 235 -11.52 -20.73 13.32
C GLU A 235 -10.33 -21.22 12.46
N GLY A 236 -9.15 -21.29 13.07
CA GLY A 236 -7.93 -21.73 12.40
C GLY A 236 -7.42 -20.76 11.33
N ASP A 237 -6.66 -21.31 10.38
CA ASP A 237 -5.89 -20.55 9.38
C ASP A 237 -6.75 -19.70 8.45
N LEU A 238 -7.89 -20.22 8.01
CA LEU A 238 -8.80 -19.47 7.15
C LEU A 238 -9.36 -18.23 7.89
N GLY A 239 -9.74 -18.40 9.15
CA GLY A 239 -10.14 -17.28 10.02
C GLY A 239 -9.02 -16.27 10.24
N TYR A 240 -7.80 -16.75 10.49
CA TYR A 240 -6.61 -15.92 10.67
C TYR A 240 -6.29 -15.06 9.44
N LEU A 241 -6.31 -15.67 8.25
CA LEU A 241 -6.10 -14.97 6.98
C LEU A 241 -7.21 -13.95 6.72
N ALA A 242 -8.48 -14.34 6.92
CA ALA A 242 -9.63 -13.44 6.72
C ALA A 242 -9.57 -12.20 7.63
N ARG A 243 -9.19 -12.36 8.91
CA ARG A 243 -8.97 -11.23 9.84
C ARG A 243 -7.88 -10.29 9.34
N ASN A 244 -6.76 -10.82 8.88
CA ASN A 244 -5.66 -10.01 8.34
C ASN A 244 -6.04 -9.29 7.03
N MET A 245 -6.74 -9.98 6.13
CA MET A 245 -7.27 -9.40 4.89
C MET A 245 -8.28 -8.28 5.17
N ALA A 246 -9.12 -8.41 6.20
CA ALA A 246 -10.05 -7.36 6.62
C ALA A 246 -9.30 -6.09 7.03
N VAL A 247 -8.25 -6.21 7.86
CA VAL A 247 -7.43 -5.07 8.30
C VAL A 247 -6.77 -4.34 7.12
N VAL A 248 -6.23 -5.07 6.14
CA VAL A 248 -5.65 -4.45 4.94
C VAL A 248 -6.72 -3.77 4.09
N THR A 249 -7.90 -4.39 3.96
CA THR A 249 -9.02 -3.85 3.16
C THR A 249 -9.63 -2.60 3.80
N VAL A 250 -9.50 -2.39 5.10
CA VAL A 250 -9.90 -1.14 5.78
C VAL A 250 -9.10 0.07 5.29
N VAL A 251 -7.84 -0.09 4.88
CA VAL A 251 -6.95 1.03 4.50
C VAL A 251 -7.56 1.92 3.40
N PRO A 252 -8.08 1.39 2.28
CA PRO A 252 -8.81 2.21 1.30
C PRO A 252 -9.99 3.01 1.86
N PHE A 253 -10.76 2.42 2.80
CA PHE A 253 -11.89 3.12 3.43
C PHE A 253 -11.41 4.21 4.38
N VAL A 254 -10.29 4.02 5.06
CA VAL A 254 -9.65 5.09 5.86
C VAL A 254 -9.26 6.26 4.95
N LEU A 255 -8.59 5.98 3.82
CA LEU A 255 -8.20 7.03 2.86
C LEU A 255 -9.42 7.75 2.28
N LEU A 256 -10.52 7.03 2.02
CA LEU A 256 -11.79 7.63 1.61
C LEU A 256 -12.40 8.50 2.72
N GLY A 257 -12.38 8.06 3.97
CA GLY A 257 -12.83 8.85 5.11
C GLY A 257 -12.01 10.13 5.29
N LEU A 258 -10.68 10.04 5.14
CA LEU A 258 -9.79 11.20 5.15
C LEU A 258 -10.08 12.16 4.00
N ALA A 259 -10.40 11.66 2.81
CA ALA A 259 -10.79 12.51 1.67
C ALA A 259 -12.08 13.30 1.96
N VAL A 260 -13.07 12.66 2.61
CA VAL A 260 -14.32 13.32 3.03
C VAL A 260 -14.05 14.38 4.09
N MET A 261 -13.25 14.06 5.12
CA MET A 261 -12.87 15.02 6.15
C MET A 261 -12.14 16.20 5.56
N HIS A 262 -11.14 15.95 4.70
CA HIS A 262 -10.38 16.99 4.03
C HIS A 262 -11.29 17.90 3.19
N GLU A 263 -12.19 17.33 2.40
CA GLU A 263 -13.17 18.10 1.60
C GLU A 263 -14.06 18.97 2.49
N TRP A 264 -14.55 18.43 3.61
CA TRP A 264 -15.42 19.16 4.53
C TRP A 264 -14.68 20.31 5.22
N VAL A 265 -13.45 20.08 5.68
CA VAL A 265 -12.63 21.10 6.35
C VAL A 265 -12.15 22.16 5.36
N ALA A 266 -11.76 21.77 4.14
CA ALA A 266 -11.25 22.68 3.12
C ALA A 266 -12.28 23.75 2.68
N ARG A 267 -13.57 23.50 2.91
CA ARG A 267 -14.67 24.44 2.63
C ARG A 267 -14.95 25.43 3.78
N ARG A 268 -14.25 25.34 4.90
CA ARG A 268 -14.44 26.20 6.07
C ARG A 268 -13.56 27.46 6.02
N PRO A 269 -14.01 28.58 6.62
CA PRO A 269 -13.10 29.70 6.90
C PRO A 269 -11.93 29.20 7.77
N ASN A 270 -10.71 29.64 7.49
CA ASN A 270 -9.47 29.17 8.14
C ASN A 270 -9.11 27.69 7.90
N ALA A 271 -9.49 27.13 6.74
CA ALA A 271 -9.21 25.75 6.33
C ALA A 271 -7.79 25.24 6.66
N ARG A 272 -6.75 26.06 6.47
CA ARG A 272 -5.35 25.67 6.78
C ARG A 272 -5.15 25.32 8.25
N LEU A 273 -5.66 26.15 9.17
CA LEU A 273 -5.57 25.91 10.60
C LEU A 273 -6.42 24.70 11.01
N LEU A 274 -7.65 24.62 10.50
CA LEU A 274 -8.54 23.50 10.81
C LEU A 274 -8.01 22.16 10.29
N LEU A 275 -7.35 22.14 9.13
CA LEU A 275 -6.67 20.93 8.63
C LEU A 275 -5.50 20.56 9.53
N ALA A 276 -4.68 21.53 9.93
CA ALA A 276 -3.56 21.28 10.85
C ALA A 276 -4.05 20.71 12.18
N VAL A 277 -5.13 21.28 12.75
CA VAL A 277 -5.76 20.76 13.98
C VAL A 277 -6.37 19.39 13.73
N THR A 278 -7.10 19.17 12.64
CA THR A 278 -7.74 17.89 12.33
C THR A 278 -6.73 16.76 12.22
N TYR A 279 -5.67 16.95 11.43
CA TYR A 279 -4.60 15.95 11.30
C TYR A 279 -3.78 15.83 12.59
N GLY A 280 -3.57 16.92 13.34
CA GLY A 280 -2.92 16.90 14.65
C GLY A 280 -3.71 16.08 15.67
N VAL A 281 -5.03 16.26 15.72
CA VAL A 281 -5.93 15.47 16.59
C VAL A 281 -5.97 14.02 16.14
N LEU A 282 -6.05 13.73 14.83
CA LEU A 282 -5.96 12.35 14.33
C LEU A 282 -4.65 11.68 14.73
N PHE A 283 -3.54 12.43 14.70
CA PHE A 283 -2.24 11.95 15.13
C PHE A 283 -2.19 11.72 16.66
N LEU A 284 -2.79 12.60 17.47
CA LEU A 284 -2.85 12.49 18.93
C LEU A 284 -3.86 11.45 19.43
N ALA A 285 -4.96 11.24 18.72
CA ALA A 285 -6.07 10.35 19.10
C ALA A 285 -5.71 8.84 19.02
N SER A 286 -4.43 8.53 18.77
CA SER A 286 -3.88 7.18 18.73
C SER A 286 -4.50 6.30 17.64
N ALA A 287 -4.10 5.03 17.57
CA ALA A 287 -4.54 4.08 16.55
C ALA A 287 -6.07 3.95 16.45
N TRP A 288 -6.81 4.30 17.50
CA TRP A 288 -8.27 4.25 17.56
C TRP A 288 -8.98 5.22 16.61
N ALA A 289 -8.32 6.32 16.21
CA ALA A 289 -8.88 7.26 15.24
C ALA A 289 -9.17 6.61 13.88
N ILE A 290 -8.54 5.47 13.57
CA ILE A 290 -8.73 4.75 12.30
C ILE A 290 -10.18 4.25 12.14
N PHE A 291 -10.84 3.84 13.22
CA PHE A 291 -12.19 3.27 13.19
C PHE A 291 -13.27 4.27 12.77
N PRO A 292 -13.43 5.44 13.42
CA PRO A 292 -14.43 6.42 12.98
C PRO A 292 -14.13 6.96 11.57
N VAL A 293 -12.84 7.10 11.20
CA VAL A 293 -12.45 7.54 9.86
C VAL A 293 -12.80 6.48 8.80
N ALA A 294 -12.51 5.21 9.05
CA ALA A 294 -12.94 4.11 8.19
C ALA A 294 -14.47 4.04 8.07
N GLY A 295 -15.19 4.21 9.18
CA GLY A 295 -16.65 4.26 9.21
C GLY A 295 -17.22 5.39 8.34
N LEU A 296 -16.62 6.57 8.40
CA LEU A 296 -16.97 7.70 7.52
C LEU A 296 -16.72 7.36 6.04
N GLY A 297 -15.60 6.71 5.73
CA GLY A 297 -15.30 6.24 4.38
C GLY A 297 -16.32 5.23 3.88
N LEU A 298 -16.71 4.27 4.72
CA LEU A 298 -17.74 3.28 4.39
C LEU A 298 -19.10 3.93 4.16
N ALA A 299 -19.50 4.88 5.02
CA ALA A 299 -20.73 5.65 4.84
C ALA A 299 -20.72 6.43 3.51
N ARG A 300 -19.58 7.05 3.16
CA ARG A 300 -19.41 7.73 1.86
C ARG A 300 -19.50 6.77 0.69
N PHE A 301 -18.91 5.59 0.79
CA PHE A 301 -18.98 4.55 -0.24
C PHE A 301 -20.43 4.12 -0.49
N VAL A 302 -21.17 3.75 0.56
CA VAL A 302 -22.57 3.29 0.46
C VAL A 302 -23.49 4.39 -0.10
N THR A 303 -23.33 5.63 0.35
CA THR A 303 -24.18 6.74 -0.12
C THR A 303 -23.98 7.08 -1.59
N ARG A 304 -22.74 6.99 -2.11
CA ARG A 304 -22.49 7.16 -3.54
C ARG A 304 -23.04 6.02 -4.37
N PHE A 305 -22.85 4.77 -3.92
CA PHE A 305 -23.38 3.59 -4.60
C PHE A 305 -24.91 3.68 -4.80
N ARG A 306 -25.64 4.08 -3.75
CA ARG A 306 -27.10 4.28 -3.81
C ARG A 306 -27.51 5.34 -4.83
N ARG A 307 -26.80 6.48 -4.88
CA ARG A 307 -27.08 7.55 -5.85
C ARG A 307 -26.89 7.08 -7.28
N THR A 308 -25.84 6.31 -7.55
CA THR A 308 -25.59 5.75 -8.88
C THR A 308 -26.69 4.76 -9.30
N ALA A 309 -27.15 3.92 -8.37
CA ALA A 309 -28.26 2.98 -8.60
C ALA A 309 -29.60 3.71 -8.86
N GLU A 310 -29.90 4.76 -8.09
CA GLU A 310 -31.10 5.59 -8.27
C GLU A 310 -31.05 6.42 -9.57
N SER A 311 -29.85 6.84 -10.02
CA SER A 311 -29.67 7.52 -11.31
C SER A 311 -29.55 6.58 -12.52
N GLY A 312 -29.59 5.27 -12.30
CA GLY A 312 -29.00 4.26 -13.20
C GLY A 312 -29.94 3.23 -13.83
N GLY A 313 -31.26 3.44 -13.82
CA GLY A 313 -32.19 2.69 -14.67
C GLY A 313 -32.13 3.05 -16.17
N GLY A 314 -30.98 3.50 -16.69
CA GLY A 314 -30.93 4.14 -18.01
C GLY A 314 -29.57 4.25 -18.69
N LYS A 315 -28.59 3.40 -18.38
CA LYS A 315 -27.41 3.20 -19.26
C LYS A 315 -27.03 1.73 -19.27
N GLU A 316 -27.43 1.08 -20.37
CA GLU A 316 -27.10 -0.29 -20.75
C GLU A 316 -25.58 -0.48 -20.94
N ASP A 317 -25.18 -1.75 -20.80
CA ASP A 317 -23.83 -2.33 -20.71
C ASP A 317 -22.84 -1.96 -21.83
#